data_AF-E4MF21-F1
#
_entry.id   AF-E4MF21-F1
#
_cell.length_a   1.000
_cell.length_b   1.000
_cell.length_c   1.000
_cell.angle_alpha   90.00
_cell.angle_beta   90.00
_cell.angle_gamma   90.00
#
_symmetry.space_group_name_H-M   'P 1'
#
loop_
_entity.id
_entity.type
_entity.pdbx_description
1 polymer ?
#
loop_
_entity_poly.entity_id
_entity_poly.type
_entity_poly.pdbx_seq_one_letter_code
_entity_poly.pdbx_strand_id
1 'polypeptide(L)'
;MNSNQSTPASAVAALQQEIRTRTEVIRTLADLREQLDADRICGAWLSAENNLSASIRRIGEGMWRILVFDHALCYKRLVQDGIIALRRHRLWLGADDGNRVIYDASTETLTIGCYGRFVPEDCIRRQEDDAISAEACDFNEPAE
;
A
#
# COMPACT_ATOMS: atom_id res chain seq x y z
N MET A 1 -31.92 -25.30 53.62
CA MET A 1 -31.47 -23.90 53.71
C MET A 1 -30.82 -23.56 52.38
N ASN A 2 -31.32 -22.51 51.73
CA ASN A 2 -31.17 -22.21 50.30
C ASN A 2 -29.76 -21.71 49.93
N SER A 3 -29.09 -22.41 49.02
CA SER A 3 -27.73 -22.15 48.56
C SER A 3 -27.69 -21.47 47.18
N ASN A 4 -28.54 -20.47 46.91
CA ASN A 4 -28.75 -19.98 45.52
C ASN A 4 -28.57 -18.46 45.31
N GLN A 5 -27.83 -17.72 46.16
CA GLN A 5 -27.80 -16.24 46.06
C GLN A 5 -26.46 -15.59 45.65
N SER A 6 -25.39 -16.34 45.38
CA SER A 6 -24.08 -15.77 44.99
C SER A 6 -23.78 -15.75 43.48
N THR A 7 -24.67 -16.29 42.65
CA THR A 7 -24.39 -16.61 41.24
C THR A 7 -24.57 -15.50 40.17
N PRO A 8 -25.36 -14.41 40.35
CA PRO A 8 -25.55 -13.45 39.26
C PRO A 8 -24.37 -12.48 39.12
N ALA A 9 -23.76 -12.02 40.22
CA ALA A 9 -22.67 -11.04 40.17
C ALA A 9 -21.38 -11.62 39.57
N SER A 10 -21.05 -12.88 39.90
CA SER A 10 -19.90 -13.59 39.34
C SER A 10 -20.07 -13.88 37.85
N ALA A 11 -21.26 -14.31 37.42
CA ALA A 11 -21.56 -14.53 36.01
C ALA A 11 -21.49 -13.22 35.21
N VAL A 12 -22.01 -12.11 35.76
CA VAL A 12 -21.92 -10.78 35.13
C VAL A 12 -20.46 -10.31 35.03
N ALA A 13 -19.63 -10.52 36.06
CA ALA A 13 -18.20 -10.18 36.01
C ALA A 13 -17.45 -10.99 34.94
N ALA A 14 -17.75 -12.29 34.81
CA ALA A 14 -17.18 -13.13 33.77
C ALA A 14 -17.58 -12.64 32.36
N LEU A 15 -18.85 -12.29 32.16
CA LEU A 15 -19.34 -11.74 30.90
C LEU A 15 -18.72 -10.38 30.58
N GLN A 16 -18.55 -9.50 31.57
CA GLN A 16 -17.89 -8.20 31.37
C GLN A 16 -16.41 -8.36 30.99
N GLN A 17 -15.72 -9.31 31.60
CA GLN A 17 -14.34 -9.62 31.23
C GLN A 17 -14.27 -10.18 29.81
N GLU A 18 -15.18 -11.06 29.44
CA GLU A 18 -15.27 -11.59 28.07
C GLU A 18 -15.62 -10.52 27.04
N ILE A 19 -16.52 -9.59 27.35
CA ILE A 19 -16.81 -8.44 26.49
C ILE A 19 -15.56 -7.59 26.32
N ARG A 20 -14.80 -7.34 27.39
CA ARG A 20 -13.57 -6.57 27.34
C ARG A 20 -12.51 -7.25 26.47
N THR A 21 -12.28 -8.55 26.64
CA THR A 21 -11.30 -9.29 25.84
C THR A 21 -11.72 -9.37 24.37
N ARG A 22 -13.01 -9.63 24.08
CA ARG A 22 -13.52 -9.63 22.70
C ARG A 22 -13.42 -8.25 22.05
N THR A 23 -13.71 -7.18 22.79
CA THR A 23 -13.57 -5.81 22.28
C THR A 23 -12.11 -5.51 21.93
N GLU A 24 -11.17 -5.97 22.76
CA GLU A 24 -9.75 -5.79 22.48
C GLU A 24 -9.30 -6.54 21.24
N VAL A 25 -9.73 -7.80 21.08
CA VAL A 25 -9.47 -8.59 19.87
C VAL A 25 -10.04 -7.92 18.62
N ILE A 26 -11.23 -7.33 18.71
CA ILE A 26 -11.83 -6.62 17.57
C ILE A 26 -10.99 -5.40 17.18
N ARG A 27 -10.46 -4.64 18.14
CA ARG A 27 -9.56 -3.50 17.87
C ARG A 27 -8.29 -3.95 17.18
N THR A 28 -7.62 -4.97 17.72
CA THR A 28 -6.36 -5.46 17.12
C THR A 28 -6.58 -6.00 15.71
N LEU A 29 -7.69 -6.68 15.45
CA LEU A 29 -8.03 -7.12 14.09
C LEU A 29 -8.31 -5.95 13.15
N ALA A 30 -8.97 -4.90 13.61
CA ALA A 30 -9.21 -3.70 12.82
C ALA A 30 -7.89 -2.98 12.47
N ASP A 31 -6.98 -2.84 13.44
CA ASP A 31 -5.66 -2.23 13.23
C ASP A 31 -4.81 -3.05 12.25
N LEU A 32 -4.80 -4.39 12.39
CA LEU A 32 -4.10 -5.28 11.47
C LEU A 32 -4.68 -5.19 10.06
N ARG A 33 -6.01 -5.11 9.93
CA ARG A 33 -6.67 -4.97 8.63
C ARG A 33 -6.24 -3.68 7.94
N GLU A 34 -6.22 -2.58 8.68
CA GLU A 34 -5.77 -1.29 8.19
C GLU A 34 -4.31 -1.33 7.73
N GLN A 35 -3.44 -2.01 8.48
CA GLN A 35 -2.04 -2.21 8.06
C GLN A 35 -1.92 -3.00 6.76
N LEU A 36 -2.69 -4.08 6.61
CA LEU A 36 -2.70 -4.88 5.39
C LEU A 36 -3.23 -4.09 4.19
N ASP A 37 -4.25 -3.25 4.39
CA ASP A 37 -4.78 -2.38 3.34
C ASP A 37 -3.74 -1.29 2.98
N ALA A 38 -3.01 -0.75 3.96
CA ALA A 38 -1.91 0.19 3.71
C ALA A 38 -0.70 -0.47 3.04
N ASP A 39 -0.42 -1.74 3.31
CA ASP A 39 0.69 -2.48 2.69
C ASP A 39 0.54 -2.63 1.17
N ARG A 40 -0.65 -2.38 0.61
CA ARG A 40 -0.89 -2.35 -0.85
C ARG A 40 -0.09 -1.27 -1.59
N ILE A 41 0.45 -0.26 -0.88
CA ILE A 41 1.34 0.74 -1.47
C ILE A 41 2.75 0.20 -1.72
N CYS A 42 3.11 -0.96 -1.17
CA CYS A 42 4.43 -1.54 -1.36
C CYS A 42 4.64 -1.97 -2.82
N GLY A 43 5.84 -1.75 -3.33
CA GLY A 43 6.21 -2.14 -4.69
C GLY A 43 6.83 -1.01 -5.49
N ALA A 44 6.87 -1.20 -6.80
CA ALA A 44 7.39 -0.25 -7.77
C ALA A 44 6.24 0.44 -8.50
N TRP A 45 6.40 1.74 -8.66
CA TRP A 45 5.39 2.66 -9.15
C TRP A 45 5.99 3.54 -10.24
N LEU A 46 5.31 3.68 -11.36
CA LEU A 46 5.69 4.55 -12.47
C LEU A 46 4.74 5.73 -12.53
N SER A 47 5.27 6.94 -12.69
CA SER A 47 4.44 8.12 -12.81
C SER A 47 3.64 8.07 -14.11
N ALA A 48 2.37 8.46 -14.05
CA ALA A 48 1.51 8.56 -15.21
C ALA A 48 1.64 9.92 -15.92
N GLU A 49 2.39 10.87 -15.34
CA GLU A 49 2.37 12.29 -15.74
C GLU A 49 3.76 12.85 -16.07
N ASN A 50 4.83 12.17 -15.63
CA ASN A 50 6.20 12.66 -15.75
C ASN A 50 7.20 11.49 -15.76
N ASN A 51 8.49 11.79 -15.94
CA ASN A 51 9.56 10.79 -15.96
C ASN A 51 10.02 10.39 -14.55
N LEU A 52 9.09 10.23 -13.60
CA LEU A 52 9.40 9.79 -12.25
C LEU A 52 9.04 8.31 -12.04
N SER A 53 9.78 7.65 -11.15
CA SER A 53 9.34 6.39 -10.55
C SER A 53 9.48 6.42 -9.04
N ALA A 54 8.64 5.67 -8.33
CA ALA A 54 8.71 5.52 -6.90
C ALA A 54 8.87 4.04 -6.52
N SER A 55 9.65 3.77 -5.49
CA SER A 55 9.74 2.45 -4.87
C SER A 55 9.42 2.57 -3.40
N ILE A 56 8.49 1.74 -2.93
CA ILE A 56 8.01 1.77 -1.55
C ILE A 56 8.20 0.41 -0.92
N ARG A 57 8.78 0.38 0.28
CA ARG A 57 8.97 -0.84 1.07
C ARG A 57 8.57 -0.64 2.52
N ARG A 58 7.97 -1.65 3.13
CA ARG A 58 7.68 -1.66 4.57
C ARG A 58 8.99 -1.68 5.38
N ILE A 59 9.05 -0.87 6.42
CA ILE A 59 10.21 -0.83 7.35
C ILE A 59 9.81 -1.14 8.79
N GLY A 60 8.53 -0.98 9.13
CA GLY A 60 7.99 -1.26 10.45
C GLY A 60 6.48 -1.16 10.45
N GLU A 61 5.89 -1.32 11.63
CA GLU A 61 4.44 -1.18 11.81
C GLU A 61 4.00 0.25 11.49
N GLY A 62 3.07 0.39 10.53
CA GLY A 62 2.57 1.69 10.09
C GLY A 62 3.62 2.59 9.43
N MET A 63 4.78 2.05 9.03
CA MET A 63 5.89 2.81 8.47
C MET A 63 6.48 2.15 7.22
N TRP A 64 6.62 2.95 6.17
CA TRP A 64 7.22 2.55 4.90
C TRP A 64 8.29 3.55 4.50
N ARG A 65 9.31 3.10 3.77
CA ARG A 65 10.29 3.98 3.14
C ARG A 65 9.98 4.10 1.66
N ILE A 66 9.96 5.34 1.17
CA ILE A 66 9.78 5.67 -0.24
C ILE A 66 11.05 6.27 -0.81
N LEU A 67 11.39 5.83 -2.01
CA LEU A 67 12.42 6.42 -2.86
C LEU A 67 11.78 6.89 -4.14
N VAL A 68 11.86 8.19 -4.46
CA VAL A 68 11.40 8.74 -5.74
C VAL A 68 12.61 9.05 -6.60
N PHE A 69 12.55 8.63 -7.85
CA PHE A 69 13.59 8.75 -8.85
C PHE A 69 13.11 9.54 -10.05
N ASP A 70 14.03 10.30 -10.63
CA ASP A 70 13.85 11.04 -11.87
C ASP A 70 14.69 10.41 -12.98
N HIS A 71 14.03 10.18 -14.12
CA HIS A 71 14.55 9.53 -15.33
C HIS A 71 14.60 10.49 -16.52
N ALA A 72 14.49 11.81 -16.30
CA ALA A 72 14.65 12.80 -17.38
C ALA A 72 16.06 12.81 -18.01
N LEU A 73 17.06 12.23 -17.34
CA LEU A 73 18.43 12.09 -17.81
C LEU A 73 18.74 10.62 -18.11
N CYS A 74 19.87 10.34 -18.78
CA CYS A 74 20.33 8.99 -19.09
C CYS A 74 20.73 8.13 -17.87
N TYR A 75 20.60 8.66 -16.66
CA TYR A 75 20.87 7.97 -15.41
C TYR A 75 19.74 8.21 -14.41
N LYS A 76 19.57 7.27 -13.49
CA LYS A 76 18.54 7.32 -12.44
C LYS A 76 18.98 8.25 -11.31
N ARG A 77 18.29 9.38 -11.12
CA ARG A 77 18.59 10.34 -10.06
C ARG A 77 17.59 10.19 -8.90
N LEU A 78 18.07 9.96 -7.69
CA LEU A 78 17.21 9.97 -6.49
C LEU A 78 16.82 11.41 -6.16
N VAL A 79 15.52 11.72 -6.18
CA VAL A 79 14.98 13.06 -5.87
C VAL A 79 14.33 13.13 -4.50
N GLN A 80 13.87 12.00 -3.96
CA GLN A 80 13.31 11.95 -2.61
C GLN A 80 13.65 10.63 -1.94
N ASP A 81 14.07 10.72 -0.67
CA ASP A 81 14.17 9.61 0.26
C ASP A 81 13.37 9.99 1.51
N GLY A 82 12.29 9.25 1.79
CA GLY A 82 11.33 9.65 2.80
C GLY A 82 10.67 8.48 3.51
N ILE A 83 10.04 8.79 4.63
CA ILE A 83 9.23 7.86 5.40
C ILE A 83 7.75 8.20 5.19
N ILE A 84 6.97 7.18 4.85
CA ILE A 84 5.51 7.23 4.86
C ILE A 84 5.04 6.67 6.19
N ALA A 85 4.19 7.41 6.90
CA ALA A 85 3.60 6.99 8.16
C ALA A 85 2.07 6.89 8.06
N LEU A 86 1.50 5.83 8.64
CA LEU A 86 0.06 5.68 8.84
C LEU A 86 -0.36 6.45 10.10
N ARG A 87 -1.22 7.45 9.93
CA ARG A 87 -1.78 8.25 11.03
C ARG A 87 -3.27 8.46 10.78
N ARG A 88 -4.12 8.05 11.72
CA ARG A 88 -5.58 8.24 11.66
C ARG A 88 -6.17 7.76 10.31
N HIS A 89 -5.86 6.53 9.89
CA HIS A 89 -6.37 5.95 8.63
C HIS A 89 -5.91 6.66 7.36
N ARG A 90 -4.79 7.40 7.43
CA ARG A 90 -4.23 8.16 6.31
C ARG A 90 -2.72 8.02 6.25
N LEU A 91 -2.19 7.99 5.04
CA LEU A 91 -0.75 7.90 4.77
C LEU A 91 -0.17 9.29 4.52
N TRP A 92 0.98 9.56 5.13
CA TRP A 92 1.65 10.85 5.08
C TRP A 92 3.14 10.66 4.79
N LEU A 93 3.67 11.41 3.83
CA LEU A 93 5.09 11.43 3.48
C LEU A 93 5.82 12.53 4.28
N GLY A 94 6.76 12.11 5.12
CA GLY A 94 7.55 13.00 5.96
C GLY A 94 6.86 13.35 7.28
N ALA A 95 7.40 14.36 7.96
CA ALA A 95 6.89 14.78 9.26
C ALA A 95 5.60 15.63 9.14
N ASP A 96 5.50 16.40 8.06
CA ASP A 96 4.45 17.39 7.83
C ASP A 96 3.21 16.80 7.17
N ASP A 97 2.03 17.24 7.62
CA ASP A 97 0.73 16.86 7.07
C ASP A 97 0.43 17.51 5.69
N GLY A 98 1.46 18.00 4.98
CA GLY A 98 1.32 18.60 3.65
C GLY A 98 1.39 17.57 2.52
N ASN A 99 2.13 16.48 2.69
CA ASN A 99 2.40 15.50 1.63
C ASN A 99 1.60 14.23 1.87
N ARG A 100 0.31 14.25 1.55
CA ARG A 100 -0.54 13.07 1.65
C ARG A 100 -0.17 12.03 0.59
N VAL A 101 -0.19 10.77 1.00
CA VAL A 101 -0.15 9.63 0.09
C VAL A 101 -1.56 9.02 0.03
N ILE A 102 -2.09 8.84 -1.17
CA ILE A 102 -3.44 8.32 -1.39
C ILE A 102 -3.34 7.13 -2.32
N TYR A 103 -3.78 5.97 -1.87
CA TYR A 103 -3.95 4.79 -2.69
C TYR A 103 -5.43 4.63 -3.05
N ASP A 104 -5.72 4.54 -4.34
CA ASP A 104 -7.05 4.25 -4.87
C ASP A 104 -7.10 2.80 -5.34
N ALA A 105 -7.80 1.96 -4.58
CA ALA A 105 -7.94 0.55 -4.89
C ALA A 105 -8.80 0.27 -6.13
N SER A 106 -9.64 1.22 -6.57
CA SER A 106 -10.51 1.03 -7.74
C SER A 106 -9.76 1.17 -9.06
N THR A 107 -8.77 2.07 -9.08
CA THR A 107 -7.94 2.35 -10.25
C THR A 107 -6.53 1.79 -10.11
N GLU A 108 -6.21 1.17 -8.97
CA GLU A 108 -4.87 0.74 -8.56
C GLU A 108 -3.83 1.87 -8.66
N THR A 109 -4.24 3.12 -8.46
CA THR A 109 -3.34 4.28 -8.57
C THR A 109 -2.85 4.77 -7.21
N LEU A 110 -1.65 5.35 -7.22
CA LEU A 110 -1.03 5.95 -6.04
C LEU A 110 -0.74 7.43 -6.30
N THR A 111 -1.32 8.32 -5.51
CA THR A 111 -1.02 9.76 -5.55
C THR A 111 -0.04 10.10 -4.42
N ILE A 112 1.07 10.75 -4.76
CA ILE A 112 2.17 11.03 -3.83
C ILE A 112 2.40 12.54 -3.76
N GLY A 113 1.77 13.23 -2.81
CA GLY A 113 2.00 14.66 -2.55
C GLY A 113 2.08 15.51 -3.82
N CYS A 114 3.19 16.24 -3.98
CA CYS A 114 3.47 17.07 -5.15
C CYS A 114 4.06 16.32 -6.36
N TYR A 115 4.40 15.03 -6.23
CA TYR A 115 4.98 14.24 -7.32
C TYR A 115 3.94 13.76 -8.34
N GLY A 116 2.66 13.81 -7.97
CA GLY A 116 1.55 13.47 -8.86
C GLY A 116 1.07 12.02 -8.71
N ARG A 117 0.50 11.49 -9.79
CA ARG A 117 -0.14 10.17 -9.84
C ARG A 117 0.77 9.12 -10.43
N PHE A 118 0.77 7.95 -9.81
CA PHE A 118 1.56 6.78 -10.19
C PHE A 118 0.67 5.56 -10.42
N VAL A 119 1.14 4.66 -11.28
CA VAL A 119 0.55 3.36 -11.57
C VAL A 119 1.56 2.25 -11.22
N PRO A 120 1.11 1.02 -10.91
CA PRO A 120 2.00 -0.09 -10.66
C PRO A 120 2.85 -0.39 -11.89
N GLU A 121 4.14 -0.67 -11.71
CA GLU A 121 5.04 -1.02 -12.83
C GLU A 121 4.52 -2.23 -13.62
N ASP A 122 3.91 -3.21 -12.94
CA ASP A 122 3.36 -4.41 -13.55
C ASP A 122 2.17 -4.15 -14.49
N CYS A 123 1.46 -3.03 -14.34
CA CYS A 123 0.38 -2.65 -15.26
C CYS A 123 0.90 -2.31 -16.66
N ILE A 124 2.11 -1.76 -16.76
CA ILE A 124 2.70 -1.35 -18.04
C ILE A 124 3.31 -2.56 -18.76
N ARG A 125 3.98 -3.47 -18.03
CA ARG A 125 4.56 -4.68 -18.64
C ARG A 125 3.50 -5.57 -19.31
N ARG A 126 2.32 -5.72 -18.69
CA ARG A 126 1.20 -6.45 -19.30
C ARG A 126 0.73 -5.81 -20.60
N GLN A 127 0.74 -4.48 -20.68
CA GLN A 127 0.34 -3.77 -21.90
C GLN A 127 1.37 -3.91 -23.02
N GLU A 128 2.67 -3.93 -22.71
CA GLU A 128 3.73 -4.16 -23.69
C GLU A 128 3.70 -5.60 -24.22
N ASP A 129 3.53 -6.60 -23.34
CA ASP A 129 3.45 -8.01 -23.75
C ASP A 129 2.22 -8.28 -24.65
N ASP A 130 1.06 -7.66 -24.36
CA ASP A 130 -0.14 -7.75 -25.22
C ASP A 130 0.01 -6.99 -26.55
N ALA A 131 0.94 -6.03 -26.63
CA ALA A 131 1.21 -5.23 -27.83
C ALA A 131 2.30 -5.82 -28.73
N ILE A 132 3.07 -6.81 -28.27
CA ILE A 132 3.96 -7.59 -29.13
C ILE A 132 3.09 -8.51 -29.98
N SER A 133 2.61 -7.98 -31.11
CA SER A 133 2.09 -8.81 -32.20
C SER A 133 3.15 -9.84 -32.55
N ALA A 134 2.78 -11.12 -32.52
CA ALA A 134 3.61 -12.20 -33.05
C ALA A 134 3.65 -12.09 -34.59
N GLU A 135 4.23 -11.02 -35.11
CA GLU A 135 4.56 -10.94 -36.51
C GLU A 135 5.61 -12.02 -36.77
N ALA A 136 5.22 -13.04 -37.54
CA ALA A 136 6.13 -14.05 -38.02
C ALA A 136 7.21 -13.33 -38.82
N CYS A 137 8.42 -13.25 -38.26
CA CYS A 137 9.57 -12.80 -39.02
C CYS A 137 9.84 -13.82 -40.13
N ASP A 138 9.30 -13.59 -41.33
CA ASP A 138 9.66 -14.33 -42.54
C ASP A 138 11.07 -13.92 -42.97
N PHE A 139 12.08 -14.46 -42.28
CA PHE A 139 13.50 -14.35 -42.63
C PHE A 139 13.85 -15.31 -43.77
N ASN A 140 13.12 -15.30 -44.89
CA ASN A 140 13.54 -16.02 -46.10
C ASN A 140 12.86 -15.45 -47.36
N GLU A 141 13.41 -14.39 -47.91
CA GLU A 141 13.34 -14.18 -49.36
C GLU A 141 14.64 -14.68 -49.99
N PRO A 142 14.62 -15.66 -50.91
CA PRO A 142 15.81 -16.02 -51.67
C PRO A 142 16.09 -14.89 -52.66
N ALA A 143 17.29 -14.32 -52.59
CA ALA A 143 17.77 -13.42 -53.64
C ALA A 143 17.98 -14.23 -54.94
N GLU A 144 17.26 -13.85 -56.01
CA GLU A 144 17.57 -14.28 -57.38
C GLU A 144 18.88 -13.67 -57.89
#